data_AF-A0A527G476-F1
#
_entry.id   AF-A0A527G476-F1
#
_cell.length_a   1.000
_cell.length_b   1.000
_cell.length_c   1.000
_cell.angle_alpha   90.00
_cell.angle_beta   90.00
_cell.angle_gamma   90.00
#
_symmetry.space_group_name_H-M   'P 1'
#
loop_
_entity.id
_entity.type
_entity.pdbx_description
1 polymer ?
#
loop_
_entity_poly.entity_id
_entity_poly.type
_entity_poly.pdbx_seq_one_letter_code
_entity_poly.pdbx_strand_id
1 'polypeptide(L)'
;GYFSKPRVDHVIIPEPLNKDRICLGHRGVWWAEIETKGEIAHGSMPFLGDNAVRHMGAVLRAFEDELFPALDRKMTRMPVVPEGAKRSTMNINSIHGGQTEDFRPGLPSPNVPDSCRLTIDR
;
A
#
# COMPACT_ATOMS: atom_id res chain seq x y z
N GLY A 1 -5.13 22.02 25.89
CA GLY A 1 -4.82 20.58 25.85
C GLY A 1 -3.63 20.28 26.73
N TYR A 2 -3.19 19.02 26.83
CA TYR A 2 -1.94 18.71 27.54
C TYR A 2 -0.71 19.33 26.85
N PHE A 3 -0.75 19.46 25.52
CA PHE A 3 0.26 20.15 24.70
C PHE A 3 -0.24 21.50 24.22
N SER A 4 -0.40 22.47 25.12
CA SER A 4 -0.70 23.85 24.74
C SER A 4 -0.08 24.82 25.72
N LYS A 5 0.18 26.05 25.27
CA LYS A 5 0.53 27.15 26.17
C LYS A 5 -0.51 27.28 27.30
N PRO A 6 -0.10 27.60 28.55
CA PRO A 6 1.27 27.90 28.98
C PRO A 6 2.08 26.66 29.44
N ARG A 7 1.58 25.43 29.24
CA ARG A 7 2.19 24.22 29.85
C ARG A 7 3.40 23.71 29.08
N VAL A 8 3.41 23.89 27.77
CA VAL A 8 4.44 23.36 26.86
C VAL A 8 4.73 24.38 25.78
N ASP A 9 6.01 24.75 25.64
CA ASP A 9 6.49 25.61 24.57
C ASP A 9 7.05 24.80 23.38
N HIS A 10 7.71 23.66 23.65
CA HIS A 10 8.36 22.81 22.64
C HIS A 10 8.31 21.32 22.99
N VAL A 11 8.41 20.47 21.96
CA VAL A 11 8.46 18.99 22.08
C VAL A 11 9.65 18.47 21.28
N ILE A 12 10.41 17.54 21.87
CA ILE A 12 11.53 16.84 21.22
C ILE A 12 11.19 15.35 21.17
N ILE A 13 11.28 14.74 19.98
CA ILE A 13 11.05 13.32 19.74
C ILE A 13 12.39 12.69 19.33
N PRO A 14 13.01 11.81 20.15
CA PRO A 14 14.33 11.26 19.89
C PRO A 14 14.28 10.06 18.91
N GLU A 15 13.81 10.30 17.69
CA GLU A 15 13.82 9.29 16.62
C GLU A 15 15.26 8.85 16.29
N PRO A 16 15.49 7.58 15.87
CA PRO A 16 16.81 7.03 15.61
C PRO A 16 17.42 7.51 14.27
N LEU A 17 17.48 8.83 14.07
CA LEU A 17 17.90 9.48 12.83
C LEU A 17 19.15 10.33 13.08
N ASN A 18 20.33 9.70 13.03
CA ASN A 18 21.66 10.34 13.14
C ASN A 18 21.79 11.34 14.31
N LYS A 19 22.55 10.96 15.35
CA LYS A 19 22.75 11.77 16.57
C LYS A 19 23.19 13.23 16.35
N ASP A 20 23.79 13.54 15.20
CA ASP A 20 24.31 14.87 14.87
C ASP A 20 23.31 15.71 14.03
N ARG A 21 22.01 15.33 14.00
CA ARG A 21 21.00 15.98 13.16
C ARG A 21 19.72 16.31 13.91
N ILE A 22 19.18 17.50 13.61
CA ILE A 22 17.83 17.92 14.02
C ILE A 22 16.90 17.80 12.80
N CYS A 23 15.83 17.01 12.91
CA CYS A 23 14.80 16.90 11.88
C CYS A 23 13.65 17.86 12.20
N LEU A 24 13.41 18.84 11.32
CA LEU A 24 12.36 19.86 11.49
C LEU A 24 11.03 19.48 10.80
N GLY A 25 10.89 18.21 10.43
CA GLY A 25 9.70 17.68 9.79
C GLY A 25 9.87 16.23 9.38
N HIS A 26 8.76 15.61 9.01
CA HIS A 26 8.69 14.25 8.47
C HIS A 26 7.74 14.23 7.28
N ARG A 27 7.81 13.17 6.47
CA ARG A 27 6.82 12.97 5.39
C ARG A 27 5.47 12.61 6.00
N GLY A 28 4.39 13.05 5.37
CA GLY A 28 3.07 12.53 5.69
C GLY A 28 2.96 11.04 5.37
N VAL A 29 1.94 10.39 5.92
CA VAL A 29 1.59 9.01 5.61
C VAL A 29 0.07 8.88 5.45
N TRP A 30 -0.37 8.05 4.51
CA TRP A 30 -1.75 7.59 4.39
C TRP A 30 -1.79 6.13 3.96
N TRP A 31 -2.92 5.49 4.27
CA TRP A 31 -3.23 4.13 3.88
C TRP A 31 -4.50 4.10 3.03
N ALA A 32 -4.57 3.16 2.11
CA ALA A 32 -5.81 2.83 1.42
C ALA A 32 -5.90 1.37 1.03
N GLU A 33 -7.12 1.00 0.73
CA GLU A 33 -7.48 -0.30 0.22
C GLU A 33 -8.08 -0.14 -1.18
N ILE A 34 -7.64 -1.00 -2.10
CA ILE A 34 -8.18 -1.08 -3.45
C ILE A 34 -8.78 -2.47 -3.61
N GLU A 35 -10.04 -2.52 -4.02
CA GLU A 35 -10.75 -3.77 -4.29
C GLU A 35 -11.10 -3.85 -5.77
N THR A 36 -10.70 -4.94 -6.40
CA THR A 36 -11.21 -5.34 -7.71
C THR A 36 -12.30 -6.39 -7.53
N LYS A 37 -13.38 -6.24 -8.29
CA LYS A 37 -14.54 -7.15 -8.26
C LYS A 37 -14.64 -7.93 -9.57
N GLY A 38 -15.29 -9.07 -9.49
CA GLY A 38 -15.59 -9.98 -10.58
C GLY A 38 -16.87 -10.77 -10.29
N GLU A 39 -16.96 -11.99 -10.80
CA GLU A 39 -18.14 -12.84 -10.70
C GLU A 39 -17.73 -14.31 -10.53
N ILE A 40 -18.39 -14.99 -9.58
CA ILE A 40 -18.12 -16.39 -9.26
C ILE A 40 -18.52 -17.29 -10.43
N ALA A 41 -17.70 -18.29 -10.71
CA ALA A 41 -18.05 -19.43 -11.55
C ALA A 41 -17.31 -20.69 -11.10
N HIS A 42 -17.79 -21.85 -11.56
CA HIS A 42 -17.10 -23.13 -11.35
C HIS A 42 -15.70 -23.09 -12.00
N GLY A 43 -14.68 -23.58 -11.30
CA GLY A 43 -13.28 -23.48 -11.74
C GLY A 43 -12.98 -24.18 -13.07
N SER A 44 -13.75 -25.20 -13.44
CA SER A 44 -13.67 -25.84 -14.77
C SER A 44 -14.42 -25.10 -15.89
N MET A 45 -15.22 -24.09 -15.56
CA MET A 45 -15.95 -23.25 -16.52
C MET A 45 -15.69 -21.76 -16.25
N PRO A 46 -14.41 -21.31 -16.24
CA PRO A 46 -14.06 -19.96 -15.81
C PRO A 46 -14.57 -18.86 -16.75
N PHE A 47 -14.93 -19.21 -17.99
CA PHE A 47 -15.51 -18.31 -18.98
C PHE A 47 -16.96 -17.90 -18.69
N LEU A 48 -17.60 -18.52 -17.68
CA LEU A 48 -18.92 -18.11 -17.17
C LEU A 48 -18.82 -17.12 -16.01
N GLY A 49 -17.61 -16.80 -15.55
CA GLY A 49 -17.39 -15.83 -14.46
C GLY A 49 -16.40 -14.75 -14.87
N ASP A 50 -15.99 -13.97 -13.88
CA ASP A 50 -15.06 -12.86 -14.04
C ASP A 50 -14.06 -12.83 -12.88
N ASN A 51 -12.77 -12.84 -13.18
CA ASN A 51 -11.74 -13.13 -12.20
C ASN A 51 -11.16 -11.83 -11.63
N ALA A 52 -11.56 -11.49 -10.41
CA ALA A 52 -11.08 -10.31 -9.70
C ALA A 52 -9.56 -10.29 -9.50
N VAL A 53 -8.91 -11.45 -9.32
CA VAL A 53 -7.43 -11.51 -9.20
C VAL A 53 -6.76 -11.10 -10.52
N ARG A 54 -7.34 -11.45 -11.68
CA ARG A 54 -6.85 -10.97 -12.98
C ARG A 54 -7.01 -9.46 -13.12
N HIS A 55 -8.12 -8.90 -12.64
CA HIS A 55 -8.32 -7.45 -12.59
C HIS A 55 -7.26 -6.77 -11.71
N MET A 56 -6.96 -7.30 -10.53
CA MET A 56 -5.90 -6.76 -9.69
C MET A 56 -4.53 -6.84 -10.38
N GLY A 57 -4.27 -7.89 -11.17
CA GLY A 57 -3.08 -7.96 -12.02
C GLY A 57 -2.96 -6.79 -13.02
N ALA A 58 -4.08 -6.33 -13.58
CA ALA A 58 -4.08 -5.14 -14.44
C ALA A 58 -3.80 -3.85 -13.66
N VAL A 59 -4.35 -3.71 -12.44
CA VAL A 59 -4.06 -2.58 -11.54
C VAL A 59 -2.57 -2.53 -11.19
N LEU A 60 -1.99 -3.66 -10.78
CA LEU A 60 -0.57 -3.75 -10.46
C LEU A 60 0.31 -3.43 -11.67
N ARG A 61 -0.08 -3.86 -12.87
CA ARG A 61 0.64 -3.48 -14.09
C ARG A 61 0.61 -1.97 -14.32
N ALA A 62 -0.54 -1.32 -14.17
CA ALA A 62 -0.63 0.14 -14.26
C ALA A 62 0.22 0.84 -13.18
N PHE A 63 0.38 0.22 -12.01
CA PHE A 63 1.27 0.76 -10.99
C PHE A 63 2.73 0.78 -11.44
N GLU A 64 3.21 -0.34 -12.00
CA GLU A 64 4.58 -0.46 -12.53
C GLU A 64 4.82 0.43 -13.74
N ASP A 65 3.90 0.39 -14.71
CA ASP A 65 4.10 1.04 -16.01
C ASP A 65 3.86 2.57 -15.94
N GLU A 66 3.02 3.04 -15.01
CA GLU A 66 2.58 4.45 -14.95
C GLU A 66 2.80 5.11 -13.58
N LEU A 67 2.30 4.51 -12.50
CA LEU A 67 2.24 5.18 -11.19
C LEU A 67 3.62 5.35 -10.55
N PHE A 68 4.42 4.28 -10.43
CA PHE A 68 5.75 4.35 -9.82
C PHE A 68 6.68 5.30 -10.59
N PRO A 69 6.73 5.27 -11.94
CA PRO A 69 7.45 6.29 -12.72
C PRO A 69 6.97 7.72 -12.44
N ALA A 70 5.67 7.94 -12.29
CA ALA A 70 5.12 9.26 -11.98
C ALA A 70 5.46 9.73 -10.56
N LEU A 71 5.52 8.82 -9.58
CA LEU A 71 5.94 9.10 -8.21
C LEU A 71 7.44 9.42 -8.13
N ASP A 72 8.27 8.72 -8.89
CA ASP A 72 9.72 8.94 -8.96
C ASP A 72 10.09 10.34 -9.45
N ARG A 73 9.28 10.91 -10.34
CA ARG A 73 9.46 12.28 -10.85
C ARG A 73 9.12 13.35 -9.80
N LYS A 74 8.36 13.02 -8.74
CA LYS A 74 7.97 13.95 -7.68
C LYS A 74 9.06 14.03 -6.61
N MET A 75 10.07 14.88 -6.86
CA MET A 75 11.17 15.13 -5.94
C MET A 75 11.03 16.45 -5.19
N THR A 76 11.34 16.45 -3.90
CA THR A 76 11.46 17.69 -3.10
C THR A 76 12.88 18.25 -3.11
N ARG A 77 12.98 19.57 -2.99
CA ARG A 77 14.26 20.28 -2.76
C ARG A 77 14.64 20.36 -1.27
N MET A 78 13.74 19.92 -0.38
CA MET A 78 13.99 19.90 1.06
C MET A 78 15.13 18.91 1.38
N PRO A 79 15.91 19.16 2.45
CA PRO A 79 17.03 18.30 2.85
C PRO A 79 16.56 17.01 3.55
N VAL A 80 15.66 16.25 2.92
CA VAL A 80 15.13 14.98 3.44
C VAL A 80 16.23 13.93 3.43
N VAL A 81 16.27 13.11 4.49
CA VAL A 81 17.13 11.95 4.58
C VAL A 81 16.36 10.68 4.95
N PRO A 82 16.77 9.51 4.45
CA PRO A 82 17.87 9.28 3.48
C PRO A 82 17.57 9.85 2.08
N GLU A 83 18.57 9.92 1.19
CA GLU A 83 18.43 10.55 -0.14
C GLU A 83 17.26 9.98 -0.95
N GLY A 84 17.02 8.67 -0.87
CA GLY A 84 15.89 8.01 -1.53
C GLY A 84 14.52 8.50 -1.04
N ALA A 85 14.42 9.04 0.18
CA ALA A 85 13.18 9.56 0.74
C ALA A 85 12.81 10.96 0.20
N LYS A 86 13.64 11.58 -0.66
CA LYS A 86 13.29 12.82 -1.36
C LYS A 86 12.22 12.63 -2.44
N ARG A 87 11.93 11.38 -2.81
CA ARG A 87 10.88 11.02 -3.76
C ARG A 87 9.60 10.64 -3.04
N SER A 88 8.46 10.83 -3.70
CA SER A 88 7.22 10.19 -3.24
C SER A 88 7.36 8.68 -3.38
N THR A 89 7.02 7.94 -2.32
CA THR A 89 7.06 6.47 -2.31
C THR A 89 5.65 5.93 -2.17
N MET A 90 5.43 4.68 -2.56
CA MET A 90 4.25 3.91 -2.21
C MET A 90 4.69 2.47 -2.00
N ASN A 91 4.16 1.84 -0.97
CA ASN A 91 4.36 0.45 -0.67
C ASN A 91 3.07 -0.34 -0.95
N ILE A 92 3.25 -1.53 -1.49
CA ILE A 92 2.18 -2.52 -1.65
C ILE A 92 2.31 -3.47 -0.47
N ASN A 93 1.46 -3.30 0.53
CA ASN A 93 1.58 -4.00 1.81
C ASN A 93 1.12 -5.45 1.71
N SER A 94 -0.06 -5.67 1.12
CA SER A 94 -0.63 -7.00 0.98
C SER A 94 -1.62 -7.09 -0.17
N ILE A 95 -1.75 -8.29 -0.74
CA ILE A 95 -2.75 -8.65 -1.74
C ILE A 95 -3.43 -9.95 -1.32
N HIS A 96 -4.75 -9.96 -1.29
CA HIS A 96 -5.56 -11.13 -0.93
C HIS A 96 -6.69 -11.26 -1.95
N GLY A 97 -6.88 -12.43 -2.54
CA GLY A 97 -7.97 -12.64 -3.49
C GLY A 97 -8.44 -14.08 -3.54
N GLY A 98 -9.74 -14.25 -3.78
CA GLY A 98 -10.40 -15.54 -3.74
C GLY A 98 -10.72 -16.03 -2.33
N GLN A 99 -10.75 -17.36 -2.17
CA GLN A 99 -11.11 -18.00 -0.92
C GLN A 99 -10.01 -17.82 0.14
N THR A 100 -10.38 -18.03 1.40
CA THR A 100 -9.49 -17.98 2.56
C THR A 100 -8.37 -19.04 2.49
N GLU A 101 -7.37 -18.96 3.37
CA GLU A 101 -6.22 -19.91 3.38
C GLU A 101 -6.38 -21.06 4.39
N ASP A 102 -7.55 -21.22 5.00
CA ASP A 102 -7.84 -22.14 6.11
C ASP A 102 -8.11 -23.59 5.67
N PHE A 103 -7.85 -23.94 4.41
CA PHE A 103 -8.19 -25.24 3.82
C PHE A 103 -7.25 -26.42 4.16
N ARG A 104 -6.41 -26.35 5.22
CA ARG A 104 -5.39 -27.39 5.47
C ARG A 104 -6.00 -28.71 5.98
N PRO A 105 -5.56 -29.88 5.47
CA PRO A 105 -4.44 -30.13 4.55
C PRO A 105 -4.77 -30.07 3.04
N GLY A 106 -5.99 -29.70 2.67
CA GLY A 106 -6.48 -29.63 1.30
C GLY A 106 -6.25 -28.29 0.58
N LEU A 107 -6.95 -28.14 -0.54
CA LEU A 107 -6.96 -26.93 -1.38
C LEU A 107 -8.37 -26.30 -1.36
N PRO A 108 -8.48 -24.99 -1.61
CA PRO A 108 -9.78 -24.32 -1.77
C PRO A 108 -10.60 -24.94 -2.90
N SER A 109 -11.92 -24.72 -2.87
CA SER A 109 -12.82 -25.21 -3.91
C SER A 109 -12.44 -24.64 -5.28
N PRO A 110 -12.61 -25.37 -6.39
CA PRO A 110 -12.38 -24.83 -7.73
C PRO A 110 -13.43 -23.76 -8.06
N ASN A 111 -13.11 -22.49 -7.74
CA ASN A 111 -14.01 -21.34 -7.80
C ASN A 111 -13.29 -20.13 -8.40
N VAL A 112 -13.90 -19.47 -9.39
CA VAL A 112 -13.40 -18.19 -9.90
C VAL A 112 -13.56 -17.13 -8.81
N PRO A 113 -12.48 -16.41 -8.43
CA PRO A 113 -12.54 -15.42 -7.38
C PRO A 113 -13.23 -14.14 -7.86
N ASP A 114 -14.26 -13.71 -7.14
CA ASP A 114 -15.06 -12.50 -7.39
C ASP A 114 -14.57 -11.26 -6.64
N SER A 115 -13.62 -11.40 -5.70
CA SER A 115 -12.97 -10.28 -5.02
C SER A 115 -11.46 -10.48 -4.90
N CYS A 116 -10.73 -9.37 -5.03
CA CYS A 116 -9.32 -9.26 -4.68
C CYS A 116 -9.03 -7.86 -4.12
N ARG A 117 -8.29 -7.82 -3.01
CA ARG A 117 -8.07 -6.65 -2.17
C ARG A 117 -6.59 -6.39 -1.98
N LEU A 118 -6.20 -5.14 -2.17
CA LEU A 118 -4.84 -4.64 -2.09
C LEU A 118 -4.75 -3.54 -1.04
N THR A 119 -3.86 -3.69 -0.06
CA THR A 119 -3.54 -2.63 0.90
C THR A 119 -2.28 -1.89 0.46
N ILE A 120 -2.35 -0.57 0.43
CA ILE A 120 -1.22 0.31 0.10
C ILE A 120 -0.97 1.34 1.20
N ASP A 121 0.29 1.77 1.32
CA ASP A 121 0.72 2.85 2.21
C ASP A 121 1.70 3.81 1.51
N ARG A 122 1.59 5.12 1.77
CA ARG A 122 2.43 6.16 1.15
C ARG A 122 2.68 7.33 2.07
#